data_AF-A0A103Z9T7-F1
#
_entry.id   AF-A0A103Z9T7-F1
#
_cell.length_a   1.000
_cell.length_b   1.000
_cell.length_c   1.000
_cell.angle_alpha   90.00
_cell.angle_beta   90.00
_cell.angle_gamma   90.00
#
_symmetry.space_group_name_H-M   'P 1'
#
loop_
_entity.id
_entity.type
_entity.pdbx_description
1 polymer ?
#
loop_
_entity_poly.entity_id
_entity_poly.type
_entity_poly.pdbx_seq_one_letter_code
_entity_poly.pdbx_strand_id
1 'polypeptide(L)'
;MQIPDIGSLLLALLLLGLLPFAAMVVTSYTKIVVVLGLLRNALGIQQVPPSTVLNGIALIVSCFVMAPIGMDALRGAQTTAPGDYTTNRVAELIDATREPFRRFLLKHTREREKAFFLRSAREIWPKDKADALKPDDLIVLAPAFTLTELTDAFRIGFLLYLVFVVIDLVIANVLMAMGLSQVTPTNVAIPFKLLLFVVMDGWSTLIHGLVLTYR
;
A
#
# COMPACT_ATOMS: atom_id res chain seq x y z
N MET A 1 25.52 17.48 30.72
CA MET A 1 24.53 16.46 30.33
C MET A 1 23.23 16.73 31.08
N GLN A 2 22.31 17.48 30.48
CA GLN A 2 20.93 17.55 30.99
C GLN A 2 20.29 16.19 30.71
N ILE A 3 19.78 15.54 31.75
CA ILE A 3 18.96 14.33 31.60
C ILE A 3 17.77 14.73 30.70
N PRO A 4 17.53 14.06 29.56
CA PRO A 4 16.38 14.36 28.74
C PRO A 4 15.12 14.21 29.61
N ASP A 5 14.28 15.24 29.60
CA ASP A 5 13.02 15.27 30.34
C ASP A 5 12.24 13.97 30.02
N ILE A 6 11.78 13.25 31.03
CA ILE A 6 11.08 11.96 30.88
C ILE A 6 9.93 12.10 29.89
N GLY A 7 9.27 13.26 29.85
CA GLY A 7 8.23 13.58 28.87
C GLY A 7 8.71 13.53 27.42
N SER A 8 9.92 14.03 27.13
CA SER A 8 10.51 14.00 25.78
C SER A 8 10.86 12.58 25.32
N LEU A 9 11.33 11.73 26.24
CA LEU A 9 11.62 10.32 25.97
C LEU A 9 10.33 9.52 25.70
N LEU A 10 9.28 9.76 26.49
CA LEU A 10 7.97 9.13 26.29
C LEU A 10 7.37 9.53 24.94
N LEU A 11 7.45 10.81 24.56
CA LEU A 11 6.99 11.28 23.26
C LEU A 11 7.79 10.66 22.11
N ALA A 12 9.11 10.56 22.25
CA ALA A 12 9.96 9.92 21.24
C ALA A 12 9.60 8.44 21.06
N LEU A 13 9.36 7.71 22.16
CA LEU A 13 8.98 6.30 22.13
C LEU A 13 7.60 6.11 21.48
N LEU A 14 6.65 7.00 21.76
CA LEU A 14 5.32 6.99 21.13
C LEU A 14 5.41 7.19 19.62
N LEU A 15 6.17 8.20 19.18
CA LEU A 15 6.38 8.48 17.76
C LEU A 15 7.08 7.33 17.05
N LEU A 16 8.08 6.72 17.70
CA LEU A 16 8.78 5.55 17.18
C LEU A 16 7.86 4.34 17.02
N GLY A 17 6.90 4.15 17.95
CA GLY A 17 5.89 3.11 17.86
C GLY A 17 4.86 3.32 16.74
N LEU A 18 4.56 4.57 16.39
CA LEU A 18 3.62 4.91 15.31
C LEU A 18 4.27 4.85 13.92
N LEU A 19 5.58 5.06 13.85
CA LEU A 19 6.37 5.08 12.62
C LEU A 19 6.12 3.89 11.68
N PRO A 20 6.16 2.61 12.12
CA PRO A 20 5.94 1.47 11.22
C PRO A 20 4.55 1.47 10.58
N PHE A 21 3.52 1.94 11.30
CA PHE A 21 2.17 2.05 10.75
C PHE A 21 2.08 3.14 9.69
N ALA A 22 2.64 4.32 9.97
CA ALA A 22 2.72 5.39 8.99
C ALA A 22 3.50 4.94 7.73
N ALA A 23 4.61 4.23 7.92
CA ALA A 23 5.40 3.67 6.84
C ALA A 23 4.58 2.68 5.99
N MET A 24 3.78 1.79 6.60
CA MET A 24 2.92 0.89 5.84
C MET A 24 1.90 1.63 4.97
N VAL A 25 1.32 2.73 5.46
CA VAL A 25 0.35 3.51 4.69
C VAL A 25 1.00 4.23 3.51
N VAL A 26 2.20 4.79 3.72
CA VAL A 26 2.92 5.65 2.76
C VAL A 26 3.90 4.85 1.89
N THR A 27 3.73 3.53 1.81
CA THR A 27 4.53 2.62 0.96
C THR A 27 3.64 1.75 0.09
N SER A 28 4.25 0.87 -0.71
CA SER A 28 3.55 -0.10 -1.56
C SER A 28 2.67 -1.10 -0.81
N TYR A 29 2.81 -1.22 0.51
CA TYR A 29 2.09 -2.19 1.34
C TYR A 29 0.57 -2.09 1.15
N THR A 30 0.01 -0.86 1.15
CA THR A 30 -1.44 -0.61 1.04
C THR A 30 -2.05 -1.27 -0.20
N LYS A 31 -1.47 -1.05 -1.39
CA LYS A 31 -2.00 -1.64 -2.62
C LYS A 31 -1.89 -3.16 -2.59
N ILE A 32 -0.75 -3.70 -2.15
CA ILE A 32 -0.49 -5.13 -2.15
C ILE A 32 -1.48 -5.85 -1.21
N VAL A 33 -1.62 -5.40 0.04
CA VAL A 33 -2.48 -6.06 1.02
C VAL A 33 -3.96 -6.04 0.60
N VAL A 34 -4.42 -4.94 0.00
CA VAL A 34 -5.79 -4.82 -0.49
C VAL A 34 -6.03 -5.76 -1.67
N VAL A 35 -5.12 -5.82 -2.65
CA VAL A 35 -5.25 -6.73 -3.80
C VAL A 35 -5.27 -8.19 -3.36
N LEU A 36 -4.38 -8.57 -2.43
CA LEU A 36 -4.35 -9.94 -1.89
C LEU A 36 -5.64 -10.28 -1.13
N GLY A 37 -6.19 -9.31 -0.38
CA GLY A 37 -7.48 -9.47 0.30
C GLY A 37 -8.64 -9.65 -0.68
N LEU A 38 -8.69 -8.84 -1.74
CA LEU A 38 -9.69 -8.95 -2.80
C LEU A 38 -9.58 -10.28 -3.55
N LEU A 39 -8.37 -10.74 -3.86
CA LEU A 39 -8.15 -12.06 -4.48
C LEU A 39 -8.72 -13.18 -3.60
N ARG A 40 -8.39 -13.19 -2.30
CA ARG A 40 -8.90 -14.22 -1.37
C ARG A 40 -10.43 -14.26 -1.38
N ASN A 41 -11.07 -13.10 -1.35
CA ASN A 41 -12.53 -13.01 -1.38
C ASN A 41 -13.10 -13.46 -2.73
N ALA A 42 -12.43 -13.15 -3.85
CA ALA A 42 -12.86 -13.54 -5.19
C ALA A 42 -12.82 -15.07 -5.42
N LEU A 43 -11.81 -15.74 -4.83
CA LEU A 43 -11.69 -17.19 -4.82
C LEU A 43 -12.82 -17.87 -4.02
N GLY A 44 -13.51 -17.14 -3.15
CA GLY A 44 -14.64 -17.66 -2.35
C GLY A 44 -14.20 -18.53 -1.17
N ILE A 45 -12.90 -18.54 -0.85
CA ILE A 45 -12.34 -19.31 0.26
C ILE A 45 -12.43 -18.54 1.56
N GLN A 46 -12.99 -19.17 2.59
CA GLN A 46 -13.01 -18.60 3.94
C GLN A 46 -11.71 -18.98 4.65
N GLN A 47 -11.07 -18.00 5.32
CA GLN A 47 -9.94 -18.17 6.23
C GLN A 47 -8.58 -18.59 5.61
N VAL A 48 -8.53 -19.17 4.42
CA VAL A 48 -7.28 -19.59 3.77
C VAL A 48 -6.99 -18.69 2.55
N PRO A 49 -5.79 -18.13 2.38
CA PRO A 49 -4.75 -17.94 3.39
C PRO A 49 -5.21 -17.00 4.53
N PRO A 50 -4.71 -17.20 5.77
CA PRO A 50 -5.01 -16.32 6.89
C PRO A 50 -4.59 -14.88 6.62
N SER A 51 -5.32 -13.90 7.16
CA SER A 51 -4.99 -12.47 6.97
C SER A 51 -3.57 -12.13 7.43
N THR A 52 -3.07 -12.81 8.48
CA THR A 52 -1.69 -12.66 8.96
C THR A 52 -0.66 -13.07 7.90
N VAL A 53 -0.94 -14.13 7.14
CA VAL A 53 -0.06 -14.58 6.05
C VAL A 53 -0.08 -13.57 4.90
N LEU A 54 -1.27 -13.06 4.53
CA LEU A 54 -1.38 -12.04 3.49
C LEU A 54 -0.66 -10.74 3.88
N ASN A 55 -0.78 -10.31 5.14
CA ASN A 55 -0.05 -9.16 5.67
C ASN A 55 1.47 -9.40 5.64
N GLY A 56 1.92 -10.60 6.01
CA GLY A 56 3.34 -10.97 5.95
C GLY A 56 3.89 -10.93 4.53
N ILE A 57 3.16 -11.48 3.55
CA ILE A 57 3.52 -11.40 2.12
C ILE A 57 3.56 -9.95 1.67
N ALA A 58 2.54 -9.16 1.99
CA ALA A 58 2.47 -7.75 1.62
C ALA A 58 3.65 -6.95 2.18
N LEU A 59 4.06 -7.23 3.42
CA LEU A 59 5.21 -6.59 4.05
C LEU A 59 6.52 -6.97 3.36
N ILE A 60 6.76 -8.27 3.12
CA ILE A 60 7.98 -8.75 2.44
C ILE A 60 8.09 -8.16 1.03
N VAL A 61 7.01 -8.20 0.26
CA VAL A 61 6.99 -7.64 -1.11
C VAL A 61 7.14 -6.12 -1.07
N SER A 62 6.54 -5.43 -0.09
CA SER A 62 6.73 -3.99 0.07
C SER A 62 8.18 -3.64 0.41
N CYS A 63 8.84 -4.40 1.29
CA CYS A 63 10.27 -4.25 1.55
C CYS A 63 11.11 -4.45 0.30
N PHE A 64 10.76 -5.44 -0.54
CA PHE A 64 11.43 -5.68 -1.81
C PHE A 64 11.27 -4.50 -2.78
N VAL A 65 10.05 -3.97 -2.94
CA VAL A 65 9.77 -2.80 -3.79
C VAL A 65 10.46 -1.54 -3.27
N MET A 66 10.49 -1.34 -1.94
CA MET A 66 11.04 -0.15 -1.29
C MET A 66 12.56 -0.21 -1.07
N ALA A 67 13.20 -1.36 -1.29
CA ALA A 67 14.64 -1.55 -1.08
C ALA A 67 15.52 -0.46 -1.71
N PRO A 68 15.38 -0.07 -3.01
CA PRO A 68 16.21 0.99 -3.61
C PRO A 68 16.02 2.35 -2.94
N ILE A 69 14.80 2.68 -2.50
CA ILE A 69 14.51 3.94 -1.81
C ILE A 69 15.20 3.97 -0.45
N GLY A 70 15.17 2.86 0.29
CA GLY A 70 15.88 2.71 1.55
C GLY A 70 17.40 2.81 1.40
N MET A 71 17.95 2.20 0.34
CA MET A 71 19.39 2.29 0.04
C MET A 71 19.81 3.71 -0.31
N ASP A 72 19.01 4.44 -1.09
CA ASP A 72 19.29 5.84 -1.43
C ASP A 72 19.19 6.76 -0.21
N ALA A 73 18.21 6.52 0.67
CA ALA A 73 18.07 7.27 1.92
C ALA A 73 19.28 7.02 2.85
N LEU A 74 19.76 5.78 2.94
CA LEU A 74 20.93 5.43 3.73
C LEU A 74 22.21 6.07 3.16
N ARG A 75 22.37 6.11 1.84
CA ARG A 75 23.50 6.79 1.19
C ARG A 75 23.50 8.29 1.48
N GLY A 76 22.35 8.96 1.34
CA GLY A 76 22.21 10.38 1.68
C GLY A 76 22.49 10.68 3.16
N ALA A 77 22.16 9.74 4.04
CA ALA A 77 22.51 9.83 5.46
C ALA A 77 24.02 9.76 5.70
N GLN A 78 24.71 8.81 5.05
CA GLN A 78 26.15 8.60 5.23
C GLN A 78 27.00 9.77 4.69
N THR A 79 26.60 10.38 3.57
CA THR A 79 27.33 11.54 2.99
C THR A 79 27.26 12.78 3.88
N THR A 80 26.27 12.87 4.76
CA THR A 80 26.03 14.02 5.64
C THR A 80 26.70 13.85 7.03
N ALA A 81 27.23 12.65 7.32
CA ALA A 81 27.55 12.20 8.68
C ALA A 81 29.04 11.96 9.06
N PRO A 82 30.06 12.76 8.66
CA PRO A 82 31.31 12.80 9.42
C PRO A 82 31.23 13.90 10.50
N GLY A 83 31.01 13.47 11.75
CA GLY A 83 31.80 14.00 12.86
C GLY A 83 31.18 14.98 13.87
N ASP A 84 29.97 15.54 13.70
CA ASP A 84 29.37 16.37 14.76
C ASP A 84 27.84 16.52 14.61
N TYR A 85 27.08 16.15 15.66
CA TYR A 85 25.63 16.29 15.74
C TYR A 85 25.23 17.71 16.15
N THR A 86 25.36 18.68 15.24
CA THR A 86 24.80 20.03 15.40
C THR A 86 23.34 20.07 14.95
N THR A 87 22.51 20.94 15.54
CA THR A 87 21.06 21.05 15.25
C THR A 87 20.76 21.25 13.76
N ASN A 88 21.60 22.00 13.04
CA ASN A 88 21.47 22.21 11.59
C ASN A 88 21.78 20.94 10.78
N ARG A 89 22.75 20.13 11.19
CA ARG A 89 23.09 18.86 10.53
C ARG A 89 22.03 17.77 10.72
N VAL A 90 21.32 17.79 11.84
CA VAL A 90 20.18 16.89 12.05
C VAL A 90 19.05 17.22 11.07
N ALA A 91 18.79 18.50 10.80
CA ALA A 91 17.81 18.91 9.79
C ALA A 91 18.24 18.48 8.38
N GLU A 92 19.51 18.68 8.01
CA GLU A 92 20.06 18.22 6.73
C GLU A 92 19.99 16.70 6.56
N LEU A 93 20.22 15.94 7.64
CA LEU A 93 20.10 14.48 7.66
C LEU A 93 18.65 14.02 7.43
N ILE A 94 17.68 14.66 8.10
CA ILE A 94 16.26 14.40 7.90
C ILE A 94 15.85 14.73 6.46
N ASP A 95 16.38 15.81 5.92
CA ASP A 95 16.09 16.26 4.57
C ASP A 95 16.69 15.34 3.50
N ALA A 96 17.90 14.82 3.71
CA ALA A 96 18.54 13.86 2.82
C ALA A 96 17.84 12.49 2.86
N THR A 97 17.34 12.08 4.02
CA THR A 97 16.63 10.79 4.19
C THR A 97 15.19 10.83 3.68
N ARG A 98 14.49 11.97 3.78
CA ARG A 98 13.11 12.11 3.28
C ARG A 98 13.02 12.19 1.76
N GLU A 99 14.06 12.71 1.09
CA GLU A 99 14.00 13.04 -0.33
C GLU A 99 13.71 11.83 -1.25
N PRO A 100 14.36 10.66 -1.07
CA PRO A 100 14.04 9.48 -1.86
C PRO A 100 12.58 9.04 -1.73
N PHE A 101 12.02 9.09 -0.51
CA PHE A 101 10.62 8.77 -0.27
C PHE A 101 9.68 9.79 -0.93
N ARG A 102 9.99 11.08 -0.85
CA ARG A 102 9.23 12.12 -1.54
C ARG A 102 9.20 11.89 -3.04
N ARG A 103 10.35 11.57 -3.66
CA ARG A 103 10.44 11.26 -5.10
C ARG A 103 9.63 10.02 -5.48
N PHE A 104 9.68 8.97 -4.66
CA PHE A 104 8.85 7.78 -4.85
C PHE A 104 7.36 8.13 -4.84
N LEU A 105 6.90 8.87 -3.84
CA LEU A 105 5.51 9.29 -3.74
C LEU A 105 5.10 10.17 -4.93
N LEU A 106 5.95 11.13 -5.34
CA LEU A 106 5.68 11.98 -6.50
C LEU A 106 5.48 11.17 -7.78
N LYS A 107 6.31 10.14 -7.98
CA LYS A 107 6.26 9.27 -9.16
C LYS A 107 4.99 8.43 -9.22
N HIS A 108 4.48 7.98 -8.09
CA HIS A 108 3.36 7.04 -8.00
C HIS A 108 2.04 7.68 -7.55
N THR A 109 1.99 9.01 -7.40
CA THR A 109 0.76 9.74 -7.06
C THR A 109 0.16 10.42 -8.28
N ARG A 110 -1.15 10.26 -8.48
CA ARG A 110 -1.85 10.95 -9.57
C ARG A 110 -1.98 12.45 -9.31
N GLU A 111 -1.80 13.24 -10.36
CA GLU A 111 -2.04 14.69 -10.33
C GLU A 111 -3.45 15.03 -9.87
N ARG A 112 -4.45 14.24 -10.28
CA ARG A 112 -5.85 14.40 -9.85
C ARG A 112 -5.98 14.37 -8.33
N GLU A 113 -5.34 13.42 -7.65
CA GLU A 113 -5.47 13.25 -6.20
C GLU A 113 -4.69 14.33 -5.44
N LYS A 114 -3.52 14.75 -5.95
CA LYS A 114 -2.81 15.92 -5.40
C LYS A 114 -3.67 17.17 -5.47
N ALA A 115 -4.28 17.43 -6.64
CA ALA A 115 -5.17 18.56 -6.83
C ALA A 115 -6.43 18.48 -5.96
N PHE A 116 -6.96 17.28 -5.72
CA PHE A 116 -8.07 17.07 -4.79
C PHE A 116 -7.70 17.54 -3.38
N PHE A 117 -6.60 17.05 -2.81
CA PHE A 117 -6.19 17.43 -1.45
C PHE A 117 -5.82 18.91 -1.32
N LEU A 118 -5.23 19.53 -2.36
CA LEU A 118 -4.97 20.97 -2.37
C LEU A 118 -6.27 21.79 -2.35
N ARG A 119 -7.27 21.39 -3.14
CA ARG A 119 -8.59 22.05 -3.11
C ARG A 119 -9.26 21.87 -1.76
N SER A 120 -9.24 20.66 -1.19
CA SER A 120 -9.79 20.39 0.13
C SER A 120 -9.11 21.23 1.21
N ALA A 121 -7.78 21.40 1.16
CA ALA A 121 -7.06 22.26 2.10
C ALA A 121 -7.51 23.72 2.00
N ARG A 122 -7.75 24.24 0.79
CA ARG A 122 -8.30 25.61 0.59
C ARG A 122 -9.71 25.80 1.14
N GLU A 123 -10.49 24.72 1.25
CA GLU A 123 -11.85 24.75 1.80
C GLU A 123 -11.87 24.67 3.33
N ILE A 124 -10.95 23.88 3.93
CA ILE A 124 -11.04 23.53 5.36
C ILE A 124 -9.92 24.12 6.23
N TRP A 125 -8.84 24.66 5.66
CA TRP A 125 -7.74 25.27 6.43
C TRP A 125 -7.82 26.81 6.41
N PRO A 126 -7.16 27.48 7.38
CA PRO A 126 -6.92 28.92 7.31
C PRO A 126 -6.25 29.31 5.98
N LYS A 127 -6.71 30.41 5.37
CA LYS A 127 -6.29 30.84 4.01
C LYS A 127 -4.77 30.99 3.88
N ASP A 128 -4.14 31.58 4.88
CA ASP A 128 -2.69 31.78 4.97
C ASP A 128 -1.91 30.45 4.88
N LYS A 129 -2.41 29.39 5.51
CA LYS A 129 -1.79 28.06 5.48
C LYS A 129 -2.12 27.30 4.20
N ALA A 130 -3.34 27.47 3.67
CA ALA A 130 -3.77 26.83 2.44
C ALA A 130 -3.05 27.34 1.19
N ASP A 131 -2.73 28.64 1.15
CA ASP A 131 -2.01 29.26 0.02
C ASP A 131 -0.51 28.93 0.03
N ALA A 132 0.06 28.62 1.20
CA ALA A 132 1.45 28.20 1.34
C ALA A 132 1.70 26.72 0.95
N LEU A 133 0.65 25.91 0.87
CA LEU A 133 0.74 24.48 0.52
C LEU A 133 1.14 24.27 -0.92
N LYS A 134 2.07 23.34 -1.13
CA LYS A 134 2.51 22.91 -2.44
C LYS A 134 2.11 21.46 -2.72
N PRO A 135 1.95 21.07 -4.01
CA PRO A 135 1.56 19.69 -4.38
C PRO A 135 2.57 18.61 -3.95
N ASP A 136 3.83 19.00 -3.76
CA ASP A 136 4.97 18.18 -3.40
C ASP A 136 5.22 18.10 -1.88
N ASP A 137 4.43 18.82 -1.07
CA ASP A 137 4.49 18.74 0.37
C ASP A 137 3.97 17.37 0.85
N LEU A 138 4.70 16.73 1.77
CA LEU A 138 4.36 15.39 2.28
C LEU A 138 2.95 15.31 2.87
N ILE A 139 2.44 16.39 3.43
CA ILE A 139 1.09 16.46 4.00
C ILE A 139 -0.03 16.36 2.94
N VAL A 140 0.26 16.76 1.70
CA VAL A 140 -0.62 16.58 0.53
C VAL A 140 -0.33 15.25 -0.13
N LEU A 141 0.96 14.94 -0.29
CA LEU A 141 1.44 13.84 -1.10
C LEU A 141 1.15 12.48 -0.48
N ALA A 142 1.32 12.31 0.84
CA ALA A 142 1.05 11.06 1.53
C ALA A 142 -0.43 10.59 1.43
N PRO A 143 -1.44 11.44 1.72
CA PRO A 143 -2.84 11.02 1.55
C PRO A 143 -3.25 10.89 0.07
N ALA A 144 -2.70 11.73 -0.83
CA ALA A 144 -2.95 11.60 -2.28
C ALA A 144 -2.38 10.29 -2.85
N PHE A 145 -1.18 9.89 -2.42
CA PHE A 145 -0.57 8.62 -2.76
C PHE A 145 -1.44 7.46 -2.28
N THR A 146 -1.82 7.47 -1.00
CA THR A 146 -2.65 6.42 -0.39
C THR A 146 -3.96 6.23 -1.16
N LEU A 147 -4.62 7.33 -1.56
CA LEU A 147 -5.85 7.27 -2.36
C LEU A 147 -5.59 6.73 -3.78
N THR A 148 -4.46 7.09 -4.39
CA THR A 148 -4.04 6.57 -5.70
C THR A 148 -3.84 5.05 -5.64
N GLU A 149 -3.10 4.58 -4.64
CA GLU A 149 -2.79 3.18 -4.39
C GLU A 149 -4.05 2.35 -4.11
N LEU A 150 -4.96 2.89 -3.30
CA LEU A 150 -6.23 2.24 -3.00
C LEU A 150 -7.09 2.11 -4.27
N THR A 151 -7.21 3.19 -5.05
CA THR A 151 -7.94 3.17 -6.32
C THR A 151 -7.39 2.10 -7.27
N ASP A 152 -6.07 1.96 -7.34
CA ASP A 152 -5.43 0.97 -8.19
C ASP A 152 -5.61 -0.45 -7.68
N ALA A 153 -5.54 -0.64 -6.36
CA ALA A 153 -5.82 -1.92 -5.74
C ALA A 153 -7.24 -2.40 -6.06
N PHE A 154 -8.24 -1.51 -5.98
CA PHE A 154 -9.62 -1.85 -6.33
C PHE A 154 -9.79 -2.14 -7.82
N ARG A 155 -9.09 -1.42 -8.71
CA ARG A 155 -9.11 -1.72 -10.16
C ARG A 155 -8.54 -3.10 -10.46
N ILE A 156 -7.39 -3.43 -9.87
CA ILE A 156 -6.76 -4.74 -10.03
C ILE A 156 -7.68 -5.83 -9.45
N GLY A 157 -8.19 -5.62 -8.24
CA GLY A 157 -9.10 -6.55 -7.59
C GLY A 157 -10.37 -6.78 -8.40
N PHE A 158 -10.96 -5.74 -8.99
CA PHE A 158 -12.12 -5.86 -9.87
C PHE A 158 -11.84 -6.75 -11.09
N LEU A 159 -10.68 -6.58 -11.73
CA LEU A 159 -10.28 -7.41 -12.87
C LEU A 159 -10.11 -8.89 -12.45
N LEU A 160 -9.52 -9.15 -11.29
CA LEU A 160 -9.41 -10.50 -10.73
C LEU A 160 -10.80 -11.09 -10.45
N TYR A 161 -11.70 -10.31 -9.85
CA TYR A 161 -13.07 -10.71 -9.58
C TYR A 161 -13.82 -11.13 -10.85
N LEU A 162 -13.66 -10.37 -11.94
CA LEU A 162 -14.37 -10.61 -13.19
C LEU A 162 -14.09 -12.02 -13.74
N VAL A 163 -12.84 -12.49 -13.67
CA VAL A 163 -12.46 -13.84 -14.11
C VAL A 163 -13.21 -14.92 -13.33
N PHE A 164 -13.30 -14.77 -12.01
CA PHE A 164 -13.96 -15.76 -11.14
C PHE A 164 -15.49 -15.68 -11.17
N VAL A 165 -16.05 -14.51 -11.39
CA VAL A 165 -17.51 -14.32 -11.56
C VAL A 165 -18.03 -15.07 -12.77
N VAL A 166 -17.26 -15.13 -13.86
CA VAL A 166 -17.63 -15.93 -15.05
C VAL A 166 -17.77 -17.41 -14.68
N ILE A 167 -16.86 -17.94 -13.86
CA ILE A 167 -16.93 -19.34 -13.39
C ILE A 167 -18.18 -19.57 -12.55
N ASP A 168 -18.50 -18.65 -11.63
CA ASP A 168 -19.71 -18.74 -10.81
C ASP A 168 -20.97 -18.78 -11.66
N LEU A 169 -21.06 -17.89 -12.66
CA LEU A 169 -22.22 -17.80 -13.55
C LEU A 169 -22.39 -19.08 -14.38
N VAL A 170 -21.30 -19.61 -14.93
CA VAL A 170 -21.33 -20.85 -15.72
C VAL A 170 -21.78 -22.03 -14.86
N ILE A 171 -21.19 -22.20 -13.67
CA ILE A 171 -21.52 -23.33 -12.79
C ILE A 171 -22.94 -23.24 -12.26
N ALA A 172 -23.40 -22.04 -11.89
CA ALA A 172 -24.79 -21.84 -11.48
C ALA A 172 -25.76 -22.24 -12.59
N ASN A 173 -25.52 -21.81 -13.84
CA ASN A 173 -26.38 -22.17 -14.97
C ASN A 173 -26.39 -23.68 -15.27
N VAL A 174 -25.23 -24.34 -15.17
CA VAL A 174 -25.14 -25.80 -15.38
C VAL A 174 -25.92 -26.56 -14.30
N LEU A 175 -25.76 -26.19 -13.02
CA LEU A 175 -26.49 -26.84 -11.92
C LEU A 175 -27.99 -26.63 -12.03
N MET A 176 -28.43 -25.42 -12.40
CA MET A 176 -29.85 -25.13 -12.65
C MET A 176 -30.40 -25.96 -13.81
N ALA A 177 -29.65 -26.10 -14.90
CA ALA A 177 -30.06 -26.92 -16.04
C ALA A 177 -30.18 -28.41 -15.70
N MET A 178 -29.37 -28.91 -14.76
CA MET A 178 -29.44 -30.29 -14.25
C MET A 178 -30.56 -30.50 -13.23
N GLY A 179 -31.29 -29.45 -12.84
CA GLY A 179 -32.32 -29.51 -11.80
C GLY A 179 -31.74 -29.64 -10.37
N LEU A 180 -30.45 -29.38 -10.17
CA LEU A 180 -29.77 -29.48 -8.87
C LEU A 180 -29.93 -28.19 -8.05
N SER A 181 -31.17 -27.80 -7.76
CA SER A 181 -31.47 -26.54 -7.05
C SER A 181 -31.03 -26.51 -5.58
N GLN A 182 -30.77 -27.67 -4.98
CA GLN A 182 -30.37 -27.79 -3.56
C GLN A 182 -28.86 -27.66 -3.35
N VAL A 183 -28.06 -27.69 -4.42
CA VAL A 183 -26.61 -27.56 -4.34
C VAL A 183 -26.23 -26.10 -4.50
N THR A 184 -25.58 -25.52 -3.49
CA THR A 184 -25.06 -24.15 -3.58
C THR A 184 -23.98 -24.06 -4.67
N PRO A 185 -24.16 -23.27 -5.74
CA PRO A 185 -23.20 -23.21 -6.85
C PRO A 185 -21.78 -22.84 -6.41
N THR A 186 -21.64 -22.00 -5.38
CA THR A 186 -20.35 -21.59 -4.82
C THR A 186 -19.50 -22.77 -4.33
N ASN A 187 -20.12 -23.77 -3.70
CA ASN A 187 -19.39 -24.94 -3.19
C ASN A 187 -18.79 -25.77 -4.33
N VAL A 188 -19.46 -25.78 -5.48
CA VAL A 188 -18.96 -26.43 -6.70
C VAL A 188 -17.92 -25.55 -7.38
N ALA A 189 -18.09 -24.23 -7.38
CA ALA A 189 -17.20 -23.29 -8.07
C ALA A 189 -15.81 -23.15 -7.43
N ILE A 190 -15.70 -23.19 -6.10
CA ILE A 190 -14.42 -22.99 -5.39
C ILE A 190 -13.31 -23.93 -5.91
N PRO A 191 -13.49 -25.26 -6.01
CA PRO A 191 -12.48 -26.15 -6.59
C PRO A 191 -12.01 -25.75 -8.00
N PHE A 192 -12.92 -25.34 -8.89
CA PHE A 192 -12.56 -24.92 -10.25
C PHE A 192 -11.79 -23.60 -10.26
N LYS A 193 -12.19 -22.64 -9.43
CA LYS A 193 -11.47 -21.37 -9.27
C LYS A 193 -10.05 -21.60 -8.77
N LEU A 194 -9.89 -22.46 -7.76
CA LEU A 194 -8.58 -22.82 -7.22
C LEU A 194 -7.73 -23.54 -8.25
N LEU A 195 -8.30 -24.50 -8.99
CA LEU A 195 -7.60 -25.19 -10.07
C LEU A 195 -7.11 -24.21 -11.13
N LEU A 196 -7.98 -23.32 -11.62
CA LEU A 196 -7.60 -22.30 -12.59
C LEU A 196 -6.46 -21.42 -12.04
N PHE A 197 -6.60 -20.95 -10.80
CA PHE A 197 -5.61 -20.08 -10.18
C PHE A 197 -4.24 -20.76 -10.02
N VAL A 198 -4.20 -22.04 -9.66
CA VAL A 198 -2.96 -22.81 -9.56
C VAL A 198 -2.36 -23.10 -10.93
N VAL A 199 -3.17 -23.50 -11.92
CA VAL A 199 -2.71 -23.77 -13.29
C VAL A 199 -2.12 -22.53 -13.97
N MET A 200 -2.59 -21.34 -13.60
CA MET A 200 -2.07 -20.06 -14.09
C MET A 200 -0.87 -19.51 -13.29
N ASP A 201 -0.32 -20.29 -12.36
CA ASP A 201 0.70 -19.81 -11.41
C ASP A 201 0.29 -18.49 -10.74
N GLY A 202 -0.98 -18.39 -10.34
CA GLY A 202 -1.65 -17.12 -10.02
C GLY A 202 -0.96 -16.30 -8.94
N TRP A 203 -0.34 -16.94 -7.95
CA TRP A 203 0.45 -16.25 -6.92
C TRP A 203 1.67 -15.53 -7.53
N SER A 204 2.50 -16.26 -8.27
CA SER A 204 3.72 -15.73 -8.88
C SER A 204 3.38 -14.62 -9.88
N THR A 205 2.37 -14.86 -10.73
CA THR A 205 1.91 -13.90 -11.73
C THR A 205 1.37 -12.62 -11.08
N LEU A 206 0.56 -12.74 -10.02
CA LEU A 206 0.00 -11.59 -9.32
C LEU A 206 1.08 -10.76 -8.61
N ILE A 207 1.96 -11.41 -7.86
CA ILE A 207 3.03 -10.71 -7.14
C ILE A 207 3.97 -10.02 -8.12
N HIS A 208 4.35 -10.70 -9.20
CA HIS A 208 5.17 -10.09 -10.25
C HIS A 208 4.48 -8.87 -10.88
N GLY A 209 3.20 -9.00 -11.24
CA GLY A 209 2.40 -7.90 -11.78
C GLY A 209 2.34 -6.70 -10.81
N LEU A 210 2.12 -6.95 -9.52
CA LEU A 210 2.11 -5.90 -8.49
C LEU A 210 3.46 -5.18 -8.38
N VAL A 211 4.57 -5.93 -8.37
CA VAL A 211 5.92 -5.34 -8.33
C VAL A 211 6.15 -4.45 -9.55
N LEU A 212 5.75 -4.91 -10.74
CA LEU A 212 5.88 -4.13 -11.98
C LEU A 212 5.07 -2.83 -12.00
N THR A 213 4.03 -2.69 -11.17
CA THR A 213 3.28 -1.42 -11.06
C THR A 213 4.09 -0.27 -10.45
N TYR A 214 5.22 -0.58 -9.79
CA TYR A 214 6.12 0.42 -9.19
C TYR A 214 7.37 0.69 -10.04
N ARG A 215 7.37 0.23 -11.29
CA ARG A 215 8.43 0.55 -12.24
C ARG A 215 8.57 2.04 -12.49
#